data_AF-A0A823J7L0-F1
#
_entry.id   AF-A0A823J7L0-F1
#
_cell.length_a   1.000
_cell.length_b   1.000
_cell.length_c   1.000
_cell.angle_alpha   90.00
_cell.angle_beta   90.00
_cell.angle_gamma   90.00
#
_symmetry.space_group_name_H-M   'P 1'
#
loop_
_entity.id
_entity.type
_entity.pdbx_description
1 polymer ?
#
loop_
_entity_poly.entity_id
_entity_poly.type
_entity_poly.pdbx_seq_one_letter_code
_entity_poly.pdbx_strand_id
1 'polypeptide(L)'
;MTIGLGITITLFAVPIHSQAAGLEDGLTSKQEKFINEIAPHAQKVQKEHGILASITISQAILESNWGESKLAKDGNNLFGIKGSYQGASIKLPTKEHNGVVWVGTDAVFRAYPGWYESMNDHALLFVNGPSWNPHLYGGLIKEYDYEKAAIALGKTGYSSDPEYAAKLIELIKKANLNKYDTVYSERVSDKAIKAAGEVAVKDNCYVWSAPGGTKGAKPILSTSKYFGRQVSINQEVKVTDSNISWYHIHQNGESIGWIESTSIEDFYQLEDYAPTVDALLKTDDNNRLVINMDIDTSELHKTKLAKANTKEKTAFNLPLLNVQSVVW
;
A
#
# COMPACT_ATOMS: atom_id res chain seq x y z
N MET A 1 24.33 -19.06 -30.70
CA MET A 1 24.43 -17.83 -29.89
C MET A 1 23.05 -17.20 -29.90
N THR A 2 22.25 -17.48 -28.87
CA THR A 2 20.84 -17.09 -28.81
C THR A 2 20.78 -15.59 -28.57
N ILE A 3 20.35 -14.84 -29.59
CA ILE A 3 20.13 -13.40 -29.48
C ILE A 3 18.86 -13.24 -28.65
N GLY A 4 19.02 -13.06 -27.34
CA GLY A 4 17.93 -12.71 -26.46
C GLY A 4 17.38 -11.35 -26.90
N LEU A 5 16.12 -11.31 -27.31
CA LEU A 5 15.34 -10.08 -27.45
C LEU A 5 15.20 -9.45 -26.06
N GLY A 6 16.26 -8.77 -25.61
CA GLY A 6 16.17 -7.81 -24.53
C GLY A 6 15.31 -6.66 -25.01
N ILE A 7 14.29 -6.30 -24.23
CA ILE A 7 13.60 -5.03 -24.41
C ILE A 7 14.63 -3.96 -24.04
N THR A 8 15.41 -3.51 -25.02
CA THR A 8 16.19 -2.29 -24.88
C THR A 8 15.18 -1.15 -24.88
N ILE A 9 14.84 -0.67 -23.69
CA ILE A 9 14.34 0.70 -23.55
C ILE A 9 15.57 1.56 -23.83
N THR A 10 15.89 1.72 -25.10
CA THR A 10 16.72 2.85 -25.52
C THR A 10 15.84 4.07 -25.36
N LEU A 11 15.82 4.56 -24.13
CA LEU A 11 15.45 5.90 -23.77
C LEU A 11 16.52 6.81 -24.39
N PHE A 12 16.53 6.88 -25.73
CA PHE A 12 17.12 8.01 -26.41
C PHE A 12 16.12 9.15 -26.28
N ALA A 13 15.98 9.63 -25.05
CA ALA A 13 15.91 11.06 -24.91
C ALA A 13 17.14 11.56 -25.69
N VAL A 14 16.91 12.17 -26.85
CA VAL A 14 17.79 13.29 -27.22
C VAL A 14 17.93 14.06 -25.91
N PRO A 15 19.15 14.44 -25.48
CA PRO A 15 19.26 15.37 -24.39
C PRO A 15 18.61 16.65 -24.91
N ILE A 16 17.28 16.74 -24.78
CA ILE A 16 16.66 17.97 -24.41
C ILE A 16 17.39 18.22 -23.11
N HIS A 17 18.39 19.11 -23.17
CA HIS A 17 18.68 19.99 -22.07
C HIS A 17 17.35 20.68 -21.72
N SER A 18 16.41 19.91 -21.16
CA SER A 18 15.29 20.44 -20.44
C SER A 18 15.98 20.90 -19.20
N GLN A 19 16.32 22.17 -19.23
CA GLN A 19 16.67 22.93 -18.06
C GLN A 19 15.74 22.47 -16.92
N ALA A 20 16.29 21.68 -16.00
CA ALA A 20 15.88 21.75 -14.61
C ALA A 20 16.17 23.17 -14.04
N ALA A 21 16.84 24.04 -14.82
CA ALA A 21 16.86 25.48 -14.65
C ALA A 21 15.49 26.10 -15.02
N GLY A 22 14.57 25.97 -14.08
CA GLY A 22 13.28 26.67 -14.11
C GLY A 22 12.48 26.54 -12.82
N LEU A 23 13.01 25.85 -11.81
CA LEU A 23 12.34 25.59 -10.54
C LEU A 23 12.91 26.40 -9.37
N GLU A 24 13.73 27.43 -9.61
CA GLU A 24 14.19 28.32 -8.54
C GLU A 24 13.06 29.21 -7.98
N ASP A 25 12.04 29.50 -8.80
CA ASP A 25 10.84 30.29 -8.42
C ASP A 25 9.61 29.42 -8.05
N GLY A 26 9.79 28.12 -7.86
CA GLY A 26 8.71 27.16 -7.62
C GLY A 26 8.08 26.58 -8.90
N LEU A 27 6.99 25.81 -8.75
CA LEU A 27 6.28 25.20 -9.87
C LEU A 27 5.39 26.21 -10.59
N THR A 28 5.37 26.19 -11.93
CA THR A 28 4.39 26.93 -12.71
C THR A 28 3.00 26.29 -12.61
N SER A 29 1.93 27.06 -12.84
CA SER A 29 0.56 26.51 -12.80
C SER A 29 0.31 25.37 -13.81
N LYS A 30 1.05 25.33 -14.93
CA LYS A 30 0.98 24.22 -15.89
C LYS A 30 1.59 22.94 -15.31
N GLN A 31 2.74 23.06 -14.66
CA GLN A 31 3.44 21.95 -14.02
C GLN A 31 2.61 21.38 -12.85
N GLU A 32 2.01 22.25 -12.03
CA GLU A 32 1.10 21.82 -10.96
C GLU A 32 -0.13 21.10 -11.52
N LYS A 33 -0.73 21.63 -12.60
CA LYS A 33 -1.88 20.99 -13.25
C LYS A 33 -1.53 19.60 -13.75
N PHE A 34 -0.37 19.43 -14.41
CA PHE A 34 0.09 18.12 -14.87
C PHE A 34 0.25 17.14 -13.70
N ILE A 35 0.93 17.55 -12.62
CA ILE A 35 1.08 16.70 -11.42
C ILE A 35 -0.29 16.31 -10.85
N ASN A 36 -1.20 17.27 -10.69
CA ASN A 36 -2.52 17.01 -10.10
C ASN A 36 -3.36 16.06 -10.97
N GLU A 37 -3.17 16.08 -12.28
CA GLU A 37 -3.86 15.19 -13.22
C GLU A 37 -3.35 13.74 -13.10
N ILE A 38 -2.03 13.54 -12.99
CA ILE A 38 -1.45 12.18 -12.95
C ILE A 38 -1.32 11.59 -11.55
N ALA A 39 -1.38 12.41 -10.49
CA ALA A 39 -1.18 11.94 -9.12
C ALA A 39 -2.18 10.83 -8.70
N PRO A 40 -3.50 10.92 -8.95
CA PRO A 40 -4.43 9.85 -8.62
C PRO A 40 -4.11 8.54 -9.35
N HIS A 41 -3.62 8.61 -10.59
CA HIS A 41 -3.20 7.44 -11.36
C HIS A 41 -1.93 6.81 -10.78
N ALA A 42 -0.93 7.63 -10.42
CA ALA A 42 0.30 7.16 -9.80
C ALA A 42 0.05 6.51 -8.43
N GLN A 43 -0.86 7.06 -7.62
CA GLN A 43 -1.27 6.46 -6.34
C GLN A 43 -1.97 5.12 -6.54
N LYS A 44 -2.82 5.01 -7.57
CA LYS A 44 -3.43 3.73 -7.94
C LYS A 44 -2.37 2.71 -8.37
N VAL A 45 -1.41 3.12 -9.21
CA VAL A 45 -0.27 2.28 -9.61
C VAL A 45 0.55 1.83 -8.42
N GLN A 46 0.83 2.71 -7.46
CA GLN A 46 1.52 2.35 -6.22
C GLN A 46 0.77 1.27 -5.44
N LYS A 47 -0.55 1.43 -5.30
CA LYS A 47 -1.39 0.45 -4.60
C LYS A 47 -1.39 -0.93 -5.30
N GLU A 48 -1.43 -0.93 -6.62
CA GLU A 48 -1.52 -2.17 -7.42
C GLU A 48 -0.17 -2.90 -7.53
N HIS A 49 0.93 -2.16 -7.63
CA HIS A 49 2.24 -2.71 -8.03
C HIS A 49 3.36 -2.48 -7.01
N GLY A 50 3.13 -1.65 -5.99
CA GLY A 50 4.11 -1.32 -4.96
C GLY A 50 5.23 -0.38 -5.42
N ILE A 51 5.05 0.33 -6.54
CA ILE A 51 6.01 1.33 -7.03
C ILE A 51 5.59 2.71 -6.51
N LEU A 52 6.47 3.40 -5.79
CA LEU A 52 6.15 4.72 -5.20
C LEU A 52 5.56 5.70 -6.23
N ALA A 53 4.49 6.38 -5.86
CA ALA A 53 3.83 7.37 -6.70
C ALA A 53 4.78 8.51 -7.05
N SER A 54 5.63 8.94 -6.13
CA SER A 54 6.66 9.97 -6.33
C SER A 54 7.69 9.58 -7.40
N ILE A 55 8.11 8.30 -7.43
CA ILE A 55 8.98 7.76 -8.49
C ILE A 55 8.24 7.77 -9.83
N THR A 56 7.00 7.28 -9.86
CA THR A 56 6.20 7.25 -11.09
C THR A 56 5.95 8.65 -11.66
N ILE A 57 5.59 9.62 -10.82
CA ILE A 57 5.34 11.02 -11.21
C ILE A 57 6.64 11.70 -11.66
N SER A 58 7.75 11.53 -10.93
CA SER A 58 9.03 12.15 -11.30
C SER A 58 9.57 11.62 -12.63
N GLN A 59 9.44 10.31 -12.88
CA GLN A 59 9.76 9.75 -14.19
C GLN A 59 8.82 10.30 -15.27
N ALA A 60 7.50 10.30 -15.03
CA ALA A 60 6.56 10.85 -16.00
C ALA A 60 6.89 12.30 -16.38
N ILE A 61 7.22 13.15 -15.40
CA ILE A 61 7.65 14.54 -15.66
C ILE A 61 8.88 14.58 -16.56
N LEU A 62 9.93 13.81 -16.21
CA LEU A 62 11.21 13.83 -16.92
C LEU A 62 11.08 13.27 -18.34
N GLU A 63 10.42 12.13 -18.51
CA GLU A 63 10.34 11.40 -19.77
C GLU A 63 9.35 12.04 -20.76
N SER A 64 8.33 12.75 -20.27
CA SER A 64 7.30 13.36 -21.12
C SER A 64 7.46 14.88 -21.31
N ASN A 65 8.47 15.48 -20.67
CA ASN A 65 8.59 16.94 -20.54
C ASN A 65 7.29 17.55 -19.98
N TRP A 66 6.89 17.16 -18.78
CA TRP A 66 5.65 17.62 -18.13
C TRP A 66 4.37 17.36 -18.95
N GLY A 67 4.31 16.24 -19.67
CA GLY A 67 3.21 15.88 -20.55
C GLY A 67 3.19 16.65 -21.89
N GLU A 68 4.17 17.52 -22.14
CA GLU A 68 4.16 18.40 -23.30
C GLU A 68 4.70 17.76 -24.57
N SER A 69 5.40 16.62 -24.46
CA SER A 69 5.94 15.91 -25.64
C SER A 69 4.84 15.47 -26.60
N LYS A 70 5.16 15.43 -27.90
CA LYS A 70 4.23 14.97 -28.93
C LYS A 70 3.75 13.54 -28.64
N LEU A 71 4.63 12.67 -28.15
CA LEU A 71 4.31 11.29 -27.81
C LEU A 71 3.33 11.21 -26.61
N ALA A 72 3.52 12.05 -25.60
CA ALA A 72 2.63 12.10 -24.44
C ALA A 72 1.23 12.61 -24.79
N LYS A 73 1.12 13.61 -25.68
CA LYS A 73 -0.15 14.19 -26.12
C LYS A 73 -0.90 13.33 -27.11
N ASP A 74 -0.22 12.84 -28.15
CA ASP A 74 -0.87 12.16 -29.27
C ASP A 74 -1.00 10.65 -29.03
N GLY A 75 -0.10 10.07 -28.22
CA GLY A 75 -0.05 8.64 -27.93
C GLY A 75 -0.40 8.29 -26.48
N ASN A 76 -0.70 9.27 -25.63
CA ASN A 76 -0.84 9.07 -24.17
C ASN A 76 0.34 8.34 -23.53
N ASN A 77 1.54 8.40 -24.13
CA ASN A 77 2.69 7.62 -23.73
C ASN A 77 3.71 8.52 -23.01
N LEU A 78 3.68 8.47 -21.69
CA LEU A 78 4.49 9.33 -20.82
C LEU A 78 5.95 8.89 -20.73
N PHE A 79 6.26 7.62 -21.02
CA PHE A 79 7.56 7.00 -20.71
C PHE A 79 8.36 6.57 -21.95
N GLY A 80 7.90 6.94 -23.16
CA GLY A 80 8.62 6.60 -24.38
C GLY A 80 8.64 5.10 -24.72
N ILE A 81 7.68 4.31 -24.24
CA ILE A 81 7.70 2.85 -24.41
C ILE A 81 7.47 2.50 -25.89
N LYS A 82 8.41 1.77 -26.49
CA LYS A 82 8.36 1.34 -27.90
C LYS A 82 7.39 0.15 -28.12
N GLY A 83 6.89 0.01 -29.35
CA GLY A 83 6.04 -1.11 -29.78
C GLY A 83 4.56 -0.75 -29.91
N SER A 84 3.67 -1.68 -29.58
CA SER A 84 2.22 -1.50 -29.62
C SER A 84 1.56 -1.92 -28.31
N TYR A 85 0.55 -1.18 -27.87
CA TYR A 85 -0.29 -1.55 -26.73
C TYR A 85 -1.67 -1.98 -27.27
N GLN A 86 -2.02 -3.27 -27.10
CA GLN A 86 -3.28 -3.83 -27.61
C GLN A 86 -3.51 -3.52 -29.12
N GLY A 87 -2.44 -3.54 -29.91
CA GLY A 87 -2.45 -3.21 -31.34
C GLY A 87 -2.37 -1.71 -31.67
N ALA A 88 -2.55 -0.82 -30.70
CA ALA A 88 -2.41 0.62 -30.89
C ALA A 88 -0.94 1.07 -30.81
N SER A 89 -0.53 1.92 -31.76
CA SER A 89 0.82 2.50 -31.81
C SER A 89 0.81 3.84 -32.55
N ILE A 90 1.85 4.64 -32.32
CA ILE A 90 2.12 5.88 -33.05
C ILE A 90 3.54 5.85 -33.59
N LYS A 91 3.71 6.26 -34.85
CA LYS A 91 5.02 6.42 -35.47
C LYS A 91 5.46 7.87 -35.33
N LEU A 92 6.65 8.07 -34.76
CA LEU A 92 7.26 9.39 -34.66
C LEU A 92 8.69 9.36 -35.17
N PRO A 93 9.15 10.42 -35.83
CA PRO A 93 10.55 10.54 -36.21
C PRO A 93 11.39 10.60 -34.93
N THR A 94 12.41 9.76 -34.85
CA THR A 94 13.45 9.81 -33.81
C THR A 94 14.79 10.13 -34.45
N LYS A 95 15.72 10.61 -33.63
CA LYS A 95 17.12 10.71 -34.02
C LYS A 95 17.84 9.58 -33.30
N GLU A 96 18.34 8.60 -34.03
CA GLU A 96 19.21 7.58 -33.46
C GLU A 96 20.67 8.04 -33.64
N HIS A 97 21.44 8.00 -32.55
CA HIS A 97 22.86 8.27 -32.59
C HIS A 97 23.60 6.94 -32.77
N ASN A 98 24.24 6.73 -33.92
CA ASN A 98 24.98 5.49 -34.20
C ASN A 98 26.41 5.47 -33.65
N GLY A 99 26.73 6.39 -32.72
CA GLY A 99 28.08 6.60 -32.18
C GLY A 99 28.92 7.63 -32.94
N VAL A 100 28.48 8.07 -34.14
CA VAL A 100 29.23 9.04 -34.98
C VAL A 100 28.34 10.18 -35.50
N VAL A 101 27.09 9.89 -35.88
CA VAL A 101 26.12 10.87 -36.38
C VAL A 101 24.70 10.56 -35.89
N TRP A 102 23.87 11.60 -35.82
CA TRP A 102 22.43 11.47 -35.64
C TRP A 102 21.78 11.15 -36.99
N VAL A 103 21.17 9.98 -37.11
CA VAL A 103 20.39 9.57 -38.28
C VAL A 103 18.91 9.64 -37.92
N GLY A 104 18.10 10.31 -38.74
CA GLY A 104 16.64 10.33 -38.56
C GLY A 104 16.05 8.98 -38.96
N THR A 105 15.45 8.26 -38.02
CA THR A 105 14.71 7.01 -38.28
C THR A 105 13.34 7.13 -37.63
N ASP A 106 12.30 6.57 -38.25
CA ASP A 106 10.99 6.51 -37.59
C ASP A 106 10.99 5.38 -36.55
N ALA A 107 10.56 5.70 -35.33
CA ALA A 107 10.34 4.71 -34.29
C ALA A 107 8.83 4.51 -34.04
N VAL A 108 8.47 3.27 -33.74
CA VAL A 108 7.10 2.88 -33.36
C VAL A 108 6.99 2.88 -31.84
N PHE A 109 6.08 3.68 -31.31
CA PHE A 109 5.80 3.77 -29.88
C PHE A 109 4.41 3.27 -29.56
N ARG A 110 4.24 2.72 -28.35
CA ARG A 110 2.93 2.33 -27.84
C ARG A 110 2.03 3.57 -27.79
N ALA A 111 0.76 3.39 -28.13
CA ALA A 111 -0.28 4.38 -27.92
C ALA A 111 -1.32 3.82 -26.95
N TYR A 112 -1.75 4.62 -25.99
CA TYR A 112 -2.60 4.16 -24.89
C TYR A 112 -3.97 4.85 -24.90
N PRO A 113 -5.01 4.20 -24.34
CA PRO A 113 -6.31 4.85 -24.11
C PRO A 113 -6.22 6.11 -23.23
N GLY A 114 -5.36 6.10 -22.22
CA GLY A 114 -5.07 7.23 -21.34
C GLY A 114 -3.75 7.09 -20.59
N TRP A 115 -3.44 8.09 -19.77
CA TRP A 115 -2.18 8.12 -19.01
C TRP A 115 -2.11 7.08 -17.90
N TYR A 116 -3.25 6.61 -17.36
CA TYR A 116 -3.25 5.49 -16.43
C TYR A 116 -2.68 4.22 -17.08
N GLU A 117 -3.11 3.86 -18.29
CA GLU A 117 -2.60 2.67 -18.97
C GLU A 117 -1.10 2.79 -19.27
N SER A 118 -0.61 3.98 -19.61
CA SER A 118 0.82 4.24 -19.76
C SER A 118 1.60 4.07 -18.46
N MET A 119 1.08 4.56 -17.33
CA MET A 119 1.69 4.40 -16.00
C MET A 119 1.65 2.96 -15.51
N ASN A 120 0.54 2.27 -15.76
CA ASN A 120 0.36 0.88 -15.38
C ASN A 120 1.31 -0.04 -16.18
N ASP A 121 1.43 0.16 -17.50
CA ASP A 121 2.35 -0.59 -18.35
C ASP A 121 3.83 -0.33 -17.98
N HIS A 122 4.15 0.90 -17.59
CA HIS A 122 5.46 1.26 -17.04
C HIS A 122 5.75 0.57 -15.69
N ALA A 123 4.79 0.53 -14.77
CA ALA A 123 4.96 -0.20 -13.52
C ALA A 123 5.10 -1.72 -13.74
N LEU A 124 4.37 -2.29 -14.70
CA LEU A 124 4.47 -3.70 -15.06
C LEU A 124 5.85 -4.09 -15.61
N LEU A 125 6.58 -3.17 -16.24
CA LEU A 125 7.99 -3.39 -16.57
C LEU A 125 8.83 -3.64 -15.31
N PHE A 126 8.62 -2.85 -14.25
CA PHE A 126 9.35 -3.02 -12.99
C PHE A 126 8.96 -4.30 -12.27
N VAL A 127 7.66 -4.62 -12.24
CA VAL A 127 7.15 -5.83 -11.59
C VAL A 127 7.66 -7.09 -12.28
N ASN A 128 7.67 -7.13 -13.62
CA ASN A 128 8.03 -8.33 -14.36
C ASN A 128 9.52 -8.43 -14.71
N GLY A 129 10.20 -7.28 -14.75
CA GLY A 129 11.55 -7.17 -15.27
C GLY A 129 11.66 -7.52 -16.77
N PRO A 130 12.84 -7.33 -17.38
CA PRO A 130 13.12 -7.88 -18.69
C PRO A 130 13.22 -9.40 -18.64
N SER A 131 12.96 -10.06 -19.78
CA SER A 131 12.98 -11.52 -19.93
C SER A 131 14.30 -12.20 -19.51
N TRP A 132 15.42 -11.48 -19.60
CA TRP A 132 16.74 -11.98 -19.21
C TRP A 132 17.06 -11.78 -17.71
N ASN A 133 16.32 -10.91 -17.01
CA ASN A 133 16.45 -10.72 -15.57
C ASN A 133 15.13 -10.19 -14.97
N PRO A 134 14.20 -11.10 -14.62
CA PRO A 134 12.90 -10.72 -14.05
C PRO A 134 13.00 -9.94 -12.73
N HIS A 135 14.13 -10.04 -12.03
CA HIS A 135 14.33 -9.40 -10.72
C HIS A 135 15.14 -8.10 -10.80
N LEU A 136 15.46 -7.61 -11.99
CA LEU A 136 16.31 -6.43 -12.19
C LEU A 136 15.83 -5.22 -11.36
N TYR A 137 14.53 -4.99 -11.29
CA TYR A 137 13.92 -3.85 -10.61
C TYR A 137 13.38 -4.17 -9.20
N GLY A 138 13.75 -5.32 -8.62
CA GLY A 138 13.20 -5.77 -7.34
C GLY A 138 13.36 -4.76 -6.19
N GLY A 139 14.40 -3.91 -6.24
CA GLY A 139 14.63 -2.84 -5.26
C GLY A 139 13.65 -1.66 -5.33
N LEU A 140 12.76 -1.60 -6.32
CA LEU A 140 11.69 -0.60 -6.39
C LEU A 140 10.38 -1.11 -5.78
N ILE A 141 10.18 -2.43 -5.75
CA ILE A 141 8.90 -3.05 -5.38
C ILE A 141 8.75 -3.02 -3.86
N LYS A 142 7.71 -2.33 -3.37
CA LYS A 142 7.45 -2.12 -1.94
C LYS A 142 8.62 -1.45 -1.20
N GLU A 143 9.41 -0.64 -1.90
CA GLU A 143 10.29 0.32 -1.26
C GLU A 143 9.46 1.50 -0.74
N TYR A 144 9.83 2.00 0.43
CA TYR A 144 9.10 3.01 1.20
C TYR A 144 9.86 4.34 1.25
N ASP A 145 11.10 4.35 0.77
CA ASP A 145 11.99 5.49 0.70
C ASP A 145 12.31 5.80 -0.77
N TYR A 146 11.80 6.93 -1.26
CA TYR A 146 11.98 7.33 -2.66
C TYR A 146 13.45 7.56 -3.02
N GLU A 147 14.33 7.92 -2.07
CA GLU A 147 15.75 8.10 -2.35
C GLU A 147 16.40 6.75 -2.64
N LYS A 148 16.06 5.73 -1.83
CA LYS A 148 16.51 4.36 -2.08
C LYS A 148 15.95 3.80 -3.37
N ALA A 149 14.66 4.02 -3.66
CA ALA A 149 14.04 3.58 -4.90
C ALA A 149 14.72 4.21 -6.13
N ALA A 150 14.98 5.53 -6.11
CA ALA A 150 15.67 6.21 -7.20
C ALA A 150 17.11 5.72 -7.39
N ILE A 151 17.86 5.53 -6.29
CA ILE A 151 19.22 4.97 -6.33
C ILE A 151 19.22 3.54 -6.85
N ALA A 152 18.26 2.70 -6.41
CA ALA A 152 18.09 1.34 -6.89
C ALA A 152 17.83 1.34 -8.39
N LEU A 153 16.91 2.18 -8.86
CA LEU A 153 16.61 2.33 -10.29
C LEU A 153 17.85 2.76 -11.10
N GLY A 154 18.62 3.73 -10.62
CA GLY A 154 19.85 4.17 -11.30
C GLY A 154 20.89 3.05 -11.49
N LYS A 155 20.92 2.05 -10.59
CA LYS A 155 21.85 0.90 -10.68
C LYS A 155 21.43 -0.16 -11.70
N THR A 156 20.22 -0.08 -12.25
CA THR A 156 19.67 -1.11 -13.16
C THR A 156 20.07 -0.92 -14.62
N GLY A 157 20.62 0.25 -14.97
CA GLY A 157 20.83 0.64 -16.37
C GLY A 157 19.55 1.10 -17.08
N TYR A 158 18.47 1.42 -16.33
CA TYR A 158 17.23 1.96 -16.90
C TYR A 158 17.46 3.22 -17.76
N SER A 159 18.40 4.06 -17.34
CA SER A 159 18.87 5.23 -18.09
C SER A 159 20.39 5.18 -18.23
N SER A 160 20.91 5.65 -19.36
CA SER A 160 22.35 5.84 -19.56
C SER A 160 22.88 7.12 -18.89
N ASP A 161 22.00 7.95 -18.33
CA ASP A 161 22.36 9.17 -17.61
C ASP A 161 22.90 8.83 -16.21
N PRO A 162 24.18 9.13 -15.91
CA PRO A 162 24.76 8.84 -14.59
C PRO A 162 24.11 9.63 -13.45
N GLU A 163 23.43 10.75 -13.76
CA GLU A 163 22.75 11.60 -12.77
C GLU A 163 21.26 11.28 -12.63
N TYR A 164 20.76 10.23 -13.29
CA TYR A 164 19.32 9.94 -13.36
C TYR A 164 18.67 9.85 -11.97
N ALA A 165 19.26 9.09 -11.05
CA ALA A 165 18.76 8.97 -9.68
C ALA A 165 18.72 10.32 -8.95
N ALA A 166 19.77 11.15 -9.12
CA ALA A 166 19.86 12.45 -8.50
C ALA A 166 18.77 13.40 -9.03
N LYS A 167 18.52 13.39 -10.35
CA LYS A 167 17.45 14.18 -10.99
C LYS A 167 16.07 13.80 -10.47
N LEU A 168 15.77 12.51 -10.32
CA LEU A 168 14.51 12.06 -9.73
C LEU A 168 14.35 12.54 -8.28
N ILE A 169 15.38 12.34 -7.45
CA ILE A 169 15.37 12.78 -6.04
C ILE A 169 15.16 14.29 -5.92
N GLU A 170 15.89 15.07 -6.73
CA GLU A 170 15.77 16.53 -6.76
C GLU A 170 14.37 16.96 -7.15
N LEU A 171 13.80 16.36 -8.20
CA LEU A 171 12.46 16.66 -8.66
C LEU A 171 11.40 16.30 -7.62
N ILE A 172 11.52 15.14 -6.97
CA ILE A 172 10.62 14.72 -5.88
C ILE A 172 10.65 15.74 -4.74
N LYS A 173 11.84 16.20 -4.34
CA LYS A 173 11.99 17.21 -3.28
C LYS A 173 11.40 18.56 -3.70
N LYS A 174 11.79 19.09 -4.86
CA LYS A 174 11.36 20.41 -5.35
C LYS A 174 9.85 20.50 -5.55
N ALA A 175 9.24 19.45 -6.09
CA ALA A 175 7.79 19.40 -6.32
C ALA A 175 7.00 18.78 -5.16
N ASN A 176 7.66 18.44 -4.05
CA ASN A 176 7.06 17.77 -2.89
C ASN A 176 6.20 16.55 -3.28
N LEU A 177 6.73 15.71 -4.18
CA LEU A 177 5.97 14.59 -4.77
C LEU A 177 5.78 13.42 -3.79
N ASN A 178 6.65 13.30 -2.79
CA ASN A 178 6.55 12.29 -1.74
C ASN A 178 5.26 12.43 -0.91
N LYS A 179 4.57 13.57 -0.97
CA LYS A 179 3.22 13.72 -0.38
C LYS A 179 2.18 12.78 -1.01
N TYR A 180 2.43 12.30 -2.23
CA TYR A 180 1.57 11.34 -2.92
C TYR A 180 1.89 9.89 -2.57
N ASP A 181 3.04 9.63 -1.93
CA ASP A 181 3.42 8.28 -1.56
C ASP A 181 2.55 7.78 -0.40
N THR A 182 1.78 6.73 -0.65
CA THR A 182 1.14 5.95 0.43
C THR A 182 2.11 4.92 0.97
N VAL A 183 3.04 5.41 1.80
CA VAL A 183 4.08 4.57 2.45
C VAL A 183 3.49 3.76 3.61
N TYR A 184 2.43 4.29 4.20
CA TYR A 184 1.74 3.69 5.32
C TYR A 184 0.24 3.73 5.07
N SER A 185 -0.47 2.70 5.51
CA SER A 185 -1.92 2.75 5.52
C SER A 185 -2.41 3.75 6.56
N GLU A 186 -3.48 4.48 6.23
CA GLU A 186 -4.12 5.41 7.16
C GLU A 186 -5.29 4.74 7.86
N ARG A 187 -5.58 5.11 9.11
CA ARG A 187 -6.78 4.66 9.81
C ARG A 187 -7.99 5.36 9.20
N VAL A 188 -8.91 4.58 8.64
CA VAL A 188 -10.16 5.09 8.05
C VAL A 188 -11.38 4.87 8.95
N SER A 189 -11.21 4.08 10.02
CA SER A 189 -12.22 3.94 11.08
C SER A 189 -11.55 3.67 12.43
N ASP A 190 -12.21 4.09 13.50
CA ASP A 190 -11.83 3.75 14.88
C ASP A 190 -13.13 3.51 15.66
N LYS A 191 -13.41 2.25 15.99
CA LYS A 191 -14.65 1.83 16.64
C LYS A 191 -14.32 1.19 17.98
N ALA A 192 -14.83 1.78 19.06
CA ALA A 192 -14.87 1.11 20.36
C ALA A 192 -15.85 -0.06 20.29
N ILE A 193 -15.41 -1.24 20.72
CA ILE A 193 -16.23 -2.46 20.79
C ILE A 193 -16.01 -3.14 22.12
N LYS A 194 -16.95 -4.00 22.54
CA LYS A 194 -16.73 -4.91 23.67
C LYS A 194 -16.89 -6.34 23.15
N ALA A 195 -15.76 -6.96 22.82
CA ALA A 195 -15.73 -8.28 22.20
C ALA A 195 -14.65 -9.18 22.82
N ALA A 196 -14.69 -10.46 22.47
CA ALA A 196 -13.69 -11.44 22.85
C ALA A 196 -13.57 -12.50 21.76
N GLY A 197 -12.48 -13.24 21.79
CA GLY A 197 -12.31 -14.41 20.95
C GLY A 197 -11.02 -15.15 21.25
N GLU A 198 -10.75 -16.18 20.47
CA GLU A 198 -9.56 -17.00 20.58
C GLU A 198 -8.56 -16.63 19.49
N VAL A 199 -7.27 -16.52 19.84
CA VAL A 199 -6.24 -16.29 18.82
C VAL A 199 -6.03 -17.55 17.99
N ALA A 200 -6.35 -17.44 16.71
CA ALA A 200 -6.28 -18.52 15.72
C ALA A 200 -4.83 -18.94 15.42
N VAL A 201 -4.67 -20.22 15.05
CA VAL A 201 -3.39 -20.75 14.57
C VAL A 201 -3.18 -20.31 13.12
N LYS A 202 -2.31 -19.32 12.92
CA LYS A 202 -1.91 -18.84 11.59
C LYS A 202 -0.41 -18.60 11.48
N ASP A 203 0.17 -19.14 10.41
CA ASP A 203 1.55 -18.88 10.05
C ASP A 203 1.72 -17.43 9.57
N ASN A 204 2.87 -16.83 9.88
CA ASN A 204 3.26 -15.47 9.47
C ASN A 204 2.31 -14.34 9.92
N CYS A 205 1.50 -14.56 10.96
CA CYS A 205 0.76 -13.49 11.62
C CYS A 205 1.51 -12.97 12.85
N TYR A 206 1.42 -11.66 13.08
CA TYR A 206 2.09 -10.97 14.19
C TYR A 206 1.09 -10.14 14.99
N VAL A 207 1.40 -9.94 16.26
CA VAL A 207 0.84 -8.85 17.07
C VAL A 207 1.71 -7.61 16.85
N TRP A 208 1.07 -6.47 16.61
CA TRP A 208 1.72 -5.22 16.24
C TRP A 208 1.49 -4.11 17.26
N SER A 209 2.41 -3.13 17.32
CA SER A 209 2.29 -1.95 18.19
C SER A 209 1.21 -0.95 17.75
N ALA A 210 0.80 -1.02 16.49
CA ALA A 210 -0.30 -0.29 15.87
C ALA A 210 -0.86 -1.20 14.75
N PRO A 211 -2.05 -0.94 14.18
CA PRO A 211 -2.53 -1.68 13.01
C PRO A 211 -1.42 -1.83 11.96
N GLY A 212 -1.16 -3.05 11.51
CA GLY A 212 -0.05 -3.33 10.59
C GLY A 212 -0.17 -2.51 9.31
N GLY A 213 0.97 -2.05 8.81
CA GLY A 213 1.05 -1.14 7.66
C GLY A 213 0.86 0.34 8.00
N THR A 214 0.39 0.71 9.20
CA THR A 214 0.29 2.12 9.61
C THR A 214 1.65 2.71 10.04
N LYS A 215 1.76 4.04 10.03
CA LYS A 215 3.01 4.74 10.37
C LYS A 215 3.46 4.41 11.78
N GLY A 216 4.68 3.88 11.90
CA GLY A 216 5.26 3.50 13.19
C GLY A 216 4.81 2.15 13.75
N ALA A 217 3.96 1.40 13.02
CA ALA A 217 3.62 0.03 13.38
C ALA A 217 4.87 -0.86 13.35
N LYS A 218 5.11 -1.60 14.43
CA LYS A 218 6.22 -2.55 14.55
C LYS A 218 5.67 -3.91 15.01
N PRO A 219 6.19 -5.03 14.48
CA PRO A 219 5.84 -6.33 15.00
C PRO A 219 6.39 -6.44 16.41
N ILE A 220 5.54 -6.81 17.37
CA ILE A 220 5.92 -7.05 18.75
C ILE A 220 6.30 -8.53 18.89
N LEU A 221 5.40 -9.43 18.51
CA LEU A 221 5.51 -10.88 18.73
C LEU A 221 4.77 -11.65 17.62
N SER A 222 5.17 -12.90 17.38
CA SER A 222 4.37 -13.84 16.58
C SER A 222 3.05 -14.16 17.30
N THR A 223 1.94 -14.25 16.58
CA THR A 223 0.66 -14.71 17.13
C THR A 223 0.76 -16.12 17.71
N SER A 224 1.76 -16.91 17.29
CA SER A 224 2.04 -18.25 17.81
C SER A 224 2.28 -18.34 19.32
N LYS A 225 2.70 -17.24 19.94
CA LYS A 225 2.82 -17.18 21.41
C LYS A 225 1.48 -17.15 22.12
N TYR A 226 0.42 -16.78 21.41
CA TYR A 226 -0.93 -16.60 21.94
C TYR A 226 -1.93 -17.61 21.36
N PHE A 227 -1.50 -18.59 20.57
CA PHE A 227 -2.40 -19.60 20.01
C PHE A 227 -3.25 -20.29 21.07
N GLY A 228 -4.55 -20.38 20.82
CA GLY A 228 -5.53 -20.95 21.75
C GLY A 228 -5.81 -20.08 22.98
N ARG A 229 -5.22 -18.88 23.07
CA ARG A 229 -5.49 -17.95 24.17
C ARG A 229 -6.75 -17.16 23.91
N GLN A 230 -7.58 -17.07 24.94
CA GLN A 230 -8.74 -16.21 24.98
C GLN A 230 -8.28 -14.77 25.25
N VAL A 231 -8.73 -13.84 24.42
CA VAL A 231 -8.39 -12.42 24.51
C VAL A 231 -9.66 -11.57 24.50
N SER A 232 -9.62 -10.45 25.22
CA SER A 232 -10.65 -9.42 25.08
C SER A 232 -10.23 -8.39 24.04
N ILE A 233 -11.23 -7.78 23.41
CA ILE A 233 -11.08 -6.84 22.31
C ILE A 233 -11.88 -5.59 22.66
N ASN A 234 -11.21 -4.44 22.69
CA ASN A 234 -11.84 -3.17 23.02
C ASN A 234 -11.93 -2.18 21.85
N GLN A 235 -11.21 -2.43 20.75
CA GLN A 235 -11.19 -1.56 19.58
C GLN A 235 -11.09 -2.35 18.28
N GLU A 236 -11.78 -1.86 17.26
CA GLU A 236 -11.68 -2.26 15.86
C GLU A 236 -11.26 -1.05 15.01
N VAL A 237 -10.23 -1.22 14.18
CA VAL A 237 -9.74 -0.20 13.25
C VAL A 237 -9.64 -0.77 11.84
N LYS A 238 -10.08 -0.01 10.84
CA LYS A 238 -9.83 -0.31 9.41
C LYS A 238 -8.80 0.63 8.84
N VAL A 239 -8.05 0.17 7.85
CA VAL A 239 -6.99 0.95 7.20
C VAL A 239 -7.16 1.02 5.68
N THR A 240 -6.61 2.04 5.03
CA THR A 240 -6.81 2.37 3.59
C THR A 240 -6.49 1.24 2.59
N ASP A 241 -5.53 0.37 2.92
CA ASP A 241 -4.95 -0.59 1.96
C ASP A 241 -5.30 -2.05 2.29
N SER A 242 -6.22 -2.26 3.22
CA SER A 242 -6.69 -3.58 3.58
C SER A 242 -8.17 -3.60 3.88
N ASN A 243 -8.87 -4.62 3.37
CA ASN A 243 -10.25 -4.92 3.79
C ASN A 243 -10.29 -5.64 5.15
N ILE A 244 -9.13 -5.91 5.75
CA ILE A 244 -9.00 -6.54 7.06
C ILE A 244 -9.14 -5.47 8.14
N SER A 245 -9.92 -5.79 9.17
CA SER A 245 -10.00 -4.97 10.37
C SER A 245 -8.90 -5.38 11.34
N TRP A 246 -8.41 -4.46 12.13
CA TRP A 246 -7.42 -4.68 13.17
C TRP A 246 -8.10 -4.61 14.52
N TYR A 247 -7.92 -5.63 15.34
CA TYR A 247 -8.42 -5.70 16.71
C TYR A 247 -7.31 -5.38 17.69
N HIS A 248 -7.61 -4.49 18.63
CA HIS A 248 -6.73 -4.24 19.76
C HIS A 248 -7.06 -5.24 20.87
N ILE A 249 -6.13 -6.16 21.13
CA ILE A 249 -6.34 -7.30 22.02
C ILE A 249 -5.67 -7.09 23.38
N HIS A 250 -6.35 -7.60 24.40
CA HIS A 250 -5.95 -7.52 25.80
C HIS A 250 -6.00 -8.92 26.42
N GLN A 251 -5.11 -9.16 27.38
CA GLN A 251 -5.15 -10.32 28.26
C GLN A 251 -5.08 -9.84 29.70
N ASN A 252 -6.03 -10.26 30.54
CA ASN A 252 -6.13 -9.88 31.95
C ASN A 252 -6.16 -8.35 32.19
N GLY A 253 -6.65 -7.57 31.21
CA GLY A 253 -6.71 -6.12 31.26
C GLY A 253 -5.43 -5.41 30.80
N GLU A 254 -4.36 -6.16 30.49
CA GLU A 254 -3.14 -5.63 29.90
C GLU A 254 -3.23 -5.62 28.38
N SER A 255 -2.80 -4.50 27.78
CA SER A 255 -2.72 -4.36 26.33
C SER A 255 -1.61 -5.26 25.79
N ILE A 256 -1.97 -6.14 24.84
CA ILE A 256 -0.99 -6.96 24.11
C ILE A 256 -0.58 -6.26 22.81
N GLY A 257 -1.56 -5.71 22.07
CA GLY A 257 -1.32 -4.99 20.82
C GLY A 257 -2.42 -5.22 19.78
N TRP A 258 -2.09 -4.99 18.51
CA TRP A 258 -3.01 -5.06 17.39
C TRP A 258 -2.82 -6.34 16.59
N ILE A 259 -3.92 -7.03 16.29
CA ILE A 259 -3.92 -8.26 15.49
C ILE A 259 -4.94 -8.13 14.34
N GLU A 260 -4.72 -8.83 13.24
CA GLU A 260 -5.70 -8.93 12.17
C GLU A 260 -6.97 -9.62 12.66
N SER A 261 -8.14 -9.12 12.25
CA SER A 261 -9.44 -9.70 12.61
C SER A 261 -9.58 -11.14 12.15
N THR A 262 -8.88 -11.52 11.07
CA THR A 262 -8.89 -12.89 10.56
C THR A 262 -8.07 -13.87 11.42
N SER A 263 -7.32 -13.37 12.40
CA SER A 263 -6.54 -14.17 13.35
C SER A 263 -7.26 -14.32 14.70
N ILE A 264 -8.53 -13.95 14.76
CA ILE A 264 -9.43 -14.24 15.88
C ILE A 264 -10.51 -15.20 15.40
N GLU A 265 -10.60 -16.34 16.07
CA GLU A 265 -11.67 -17.32 15.95
C GLU A 265 -12.61 -17.24 17.15
N ASP A 266 -13.76 -17.90 17.08
CA ASP A 266 -14.78 -17.88 18.14
C ASP A 266 -15.06 -16.46 18.66
N PHE A 267 -15.29 -15.54 17.73
CA PHE A 267 -15.52 -14.14 18.04
C PHE A 267 -16.92 -13.93 18.65
N TYR A 268 -16.95 -13.33 19.83
CA TYR A 268 -18.15 -12.95 20.57
C TYR A 268 -18.17 -11.45 20.78
N GLN A 269 -19.34 -10.83 20.61
CA GLN A 269 -19.54 -9.43 20.92
C GLN A 269 -20.69 -9.30 21.92
N LEU A 270 -20.53 -8.39 22.89
CA LEU A 270 -21.61 -7.99 23.78
C LEU A 270 -22.66 -7.24 22.95
N GLU A 271 -23.90 -7.74 22.98
CA GLU A 271 -25.04 -7.00 22.44
C GLU A 271 -25.39 -5.86 23.41
N ASP A 272 -25.75 -4.69 22.86
CA ASP A 272 -26.05 -3.45 23.62
C ASP A 272 -27.31 -3.52 24.51
N TYR A 273 -27.75 -4.71 24.94
CA TYR A 273 -29.03 -4.91 25.61
C TYR A 273 -29.11 -4.36 27.05
N ALA A 274 -28.05 -3.76 27.58
CA ALA A 274 -28.09 -3.05 28.87
C ALA A 274 -27.15 -1.83 28.87
N PRO A 275 -27.64 -0.62 28.52
CA PRO A 275 -26.83 0.60 28.44
C PRO A 275 -26.33 1.14 29.79
N THR A 276 -26.61 0.47 30.91
CA THR A 276 -26.28 0.93 32.27
C THR A 276 -25.23 0.09 33.00
N VAL A 277 -24.69 -0.97 32.37
CA VAL A 277 -23.73 -1.89 32.99
C VAL A 277 -22.33 -1.68 32.41
N ASP A 278 -21.39 -1.27 33.25
CA ASP A 278 -19.97 -1.28 32.89
C ASP A 278 -19.44 -2.71 32.97
N ALA A 279 -19.64 -3.43 31.87
CA ALA A 279 -19.06 -4.75 31.65
C ALA A 279 -17.64 -4.64 31.06
N LEU A 280 -16.70 -5.36 31.67
CA LEU A 280 -15.32 -5.59 31.24
C LEU A 280 -15.13 -7.09 30.93
N LEU A 281 -14.77 -7.39 29.68
CA LEU A 281 -14.34 -8.73 29.29
C LEU A 281 -12.87 -8.92 29.69
N LYS A 282 -12.59 -9.97 30.46
CA LYS A 282 -11.24 -10.35 30.89
C LYS A 282 -11.02 -11.83 30.64
N THR A 283 -9.76 -12.23 30.64
CA THR A 283 -9.38 -13.64 30.67
C THR A 283 -8.98 -13.97 32.11
N ASP A 284 -9.33 -15.16 32.62
CA ASP A 284 -8.88 -15.63 33.93
C ASP A 284 -7.51 -16.33 33.84
N ASP A 285 -6.94 -16.71 34.98
CA ASP A 285 -5.65 -17.40 35.07
C ASP A 285 -5.64 -18.79 34.40
N ASN A 286 -6.83 -19.34 34.11
CA ASN A 286 -7.02 -20.59 33.40
C ASN A 286 -7.32 -20.39 31.90
N ASN A 287 -7.10 -19.17 31.37
CA ASN A 287 -7.35 -18.81 29.99
C ASN A 287 -8.84 -18.93 29.58
N ARG A 288 -9.77 -18.76 30.51
CA ARG A 288 -11.21 -18.69 30.25
C ARG A 288 -11.65 -17.24 30.12
N LEU A 289 -12.56 -16.97 29.19
CA LEU A 289 -13.23 -15.67 29.13
C LEU A 289 -14.13 -15.52 30.36
N VAL A 290 -14.02 -14.38 31.03
CA VAL A 290 -14.87 -13.98 32.14
C VAL A 290 -15.43 -12.58 31.89
N ILE A 291 -16.67 -12.36 32.31
CA ILE A 291 -17.32 -11.05 32.23
C ILE A 291 -17.32 -10.47 33.64
N ASN A 292 -16.46 -9.49 33.89
CA ASN A 292 -16.54 -8.69 35.10
C ASN A 292 -17.55 -7.58 34.85
N MET A 293 -18.49 -7.40 35.75
CA MET A 293 -19.49 -6.35 35.61
C MET A 293 -19.59 -5.61 36.93
N ASP A 294 -19.46 -4.28 36.88
CA ASP A 294 -19.79 -3.42 38.01
C ASP A 294 -21.31 -3.18 37.97
N ILE A 295 -22.07 -3.89 38.81
CA ILE A 295 -23.55 -3.89 38.74
C ILE A 295 -24.24 -4.03 40.09
N ASP A 296 -25.41 -3.41 40.14
CA ASP A 296 -26.55 -3.94 40.87
C ASP A 296 -26.98 -5.29 40.26
N THR A 297 -26.92 -6.35 41.07
CA THR A 297 -27.21 -7.75 40.66
C THR A 297 -28.59 -7.97 40.04
N SER A 298 -29.51 -7.01 40.17
CA SER A 298 -30.83 -7.06 39.54
C SER A 298 -30.80 -7.00 38.01
N GLU A 299 -29.76 -6.46 37.38
CA GLU A 299 -29.69 -6.28 35.91
C GLU A 299 -28.90 -7.38 35.17
N LEU A 300 -28.30 -8.32 35.91
CA LEU A 300 -27.36 -9.36 35.42
C LEU A 300 -27.94 -10.27 34.31
N HIS A 301 -29.25 -10.45 34.29
CA HIS A 301 -29.96 -11.34 33.38
C HIS A 301 -30.17 -10.75 31.96
N LYS A 302 -29.82 -9.46 31.75
CA LYS A 302 -30.07 -8.75 30.48
C LYS A 302 -28.86 -8.69 29.55
N THR A 303 -27.65 -8.94 30.06
CA THR A 303 -26.42 -8.95 29.25
C THR A 303 -26.28 -10.26 28.47
N LYS A 304 -26.14 -10.16 27.14
CA LYS A 304 -25.96 -11.33 26.25
C LYS A 304 -24.68 -11.21 25.43
N LEU A 305 -23.94 -12.30 25.33
CA LEU A 305 -22.90 -12.49 24.31
C LEU A 305 -23.54 -13.15 23.10
N ALA A 306 -23.34 -12.55 21.92
CA ALA A 306 -23.70 -13.18 20.66
C ALA A 306 -22.42 -13.54 19.90
N LYS A 307 -22.37 -14.77 19.36
CA LYS A 307 -21.33 -15.14 18.39
C LYS A 307 -21.54 -14.26 17.16
N ALA A 308 -20.59 -13.39 16.85
CA ALA A 308 -20.74 -12.54 15.68
C ALA A 308 -20.37 -13.37 14.45
N ASN A 309 -21.36 -13.61 13.57
CA ASN A 309 -21.09 -14.32 12.33
C ASN A 309 -20.31 -13.41 11.38
N THR A 310 -19.06 -13.76 11.13
CA THR A 310 -18.21 -13.10 10.13
C THR A 310 -18.64 -13.38 8.68
N LYS A 311 -19.69 -14.18 8.46
CA LYS A 311 -20.58 -14.22 7.27
C LYS A 311 -21.80 -15.09 7.61
N GLU A 312 -23.00 -14.56 7.38
CA GLU A 312 -24.35 -15.18 7.52
C GLU A 312 -24.86 -15.55 8.92
N LYS A 313 -26.08 -15.11 9.23
CA LYS A 313 -26.85 -15.27 10.48
C LYS A 313 -27.09 -16.73 10.89
N THR A 314 -26.87 -17.03 12.17
CA THR A 314 -27.78 -17.82 13.01
C THR A 314 -27.38 -17.66 14.48
N ALA A 315 -28.34 -17.21 15.29
CA ALA A 315 -28.24 -17.18 16.74
C ALA A 315 -28.13 -18.60 17.30
N PHE A 316 -27.19 -18.85 18.21
CA PHE A 316 -27.14 -20.06 19.01
C PHE A 316 -26.72 -19.74 20.44
N ASN A 317 -27.52 -20.24 21.39
CA ASN A 317 -27.21 -20.29 22.82
C ASN A 317 -25.85 -20.97 23.04
N LEU A 318 -24.98 -20.34 23.83
CA LEU A 318 -23.79 -20.99 24.38
C LEU A 318 -23.98 -21.34 25.86
N PRO A 319 -23.25 -22.37 26.34
CA PRO A 319 -23.36 -22.86 27.71
C PRO A 319 -22.90 -21.79 28.70
N LEU A 320 -23.56 -21.79 29.85
CA LEU A 320 -23.35 -20.90 30.99
C LEU A 320 -21.84 -20.63 31.23
N LEU A 321 -21.39 -19.41 30.94
CA LEU A 321 -20.12 -18.91 31.44
C LEU A 321 -20.20 -18.87 32.98
N ASN A 322 -19.18 -19.41 33.63
CA ASN A 322 -19.08 -19.41 35.07
C ASN A 322 -18.79 -17.97 35.54
N VAL A 323 -19.81 -17.29 36.08
CA VAL A 323 -19.67 -15.96 36.68
C VAL A 323 -18.93 -16.13 38.01
N GLN A 324 -17.63 -15.85 38.02
CA GLN A 324 -16.86 -15.57 39.24
C GLN A 324 -16.36 -14.12 39.07
N SER A 325 -16.60 -13.16 39.94
CA SER A 325 -16.85 -13.19 41.38
C SER A 325 -17.63 -11.96 41.83
N VAL A 326 -18.36 -12.10 42.93
CA VAL A 326 -18.88 -11.01 43.75
C VAL A 326 -17.71 -10.43 44.55
N VAL A 327 -17.41 -9.15 44.36
CA VAL A 327 -16.55 -8.40 45.30
C VAL A 327 -17.48 -7.59 46.20
N TRP A 328 -17.43 -7.88 47.51
CA TRP A 328 -18.09 -7.08 48.56
C TRP A 328 -17.30 -5.80 48.82
#